data_AF-A0A124BXE3-F1
#
_entry.id   AF-A0A124BXE3-F1
#
_cell.length_a   1.000
_cell.length_b   1.000
_cell.length_c   1.000
_cell.angle_alpha   90.00
_cell.angle_beta   90.00
_cell.angle_gamma   90.00
#
_symmetry.space_group_name_H-M   'P 1'
#
loop_
_entity.id
_entity.type
_entity.pdbx_description
1 polymer ?
#
loop_
_entity_poly.entity_id
_entity_poly.type
_entity_poly.pdbx_seq_one_letter_code
_entity_poly.pdbx_strand_id
1 'polypeptide(L)'
;MTPPLLPTALIPAILGITAHLTYFIHADLEKHVVFLANCLIFWPFLGLLALFILGYKEISQWIGLAILTFHSSLLASIAIYRYFFHALGGFTGPKLARVTALWDFRNTVLDAKWYLKVKELHEVEISINDPSAIKDIYGVGTTCVKGPFYDLHYPHRSLQMARDKAFHSKRRRLWDRGFTSKALAGYEPYLLEHCKDIVQVIESRSSQAQETTALIDGFAWDSMGIFAFGKSFNMLHGEPPKMLQMMRMMGRGASALLSSIWLVIFMRGMVGVRRFTDSWLDWCAQCVEERSRVETDRRDLFSYLIEESSSGGDQSIGGVDGDLVRDSELAITAGSDTAASTLNALFYLLARHPEKLRRLREEIDSAVPAGQELCHAALVKKPYLEGCINESLRLCPAVLSGLQRETGPEGLRTAGVYIPPGMIVSVPTYTIQRDSRNFPRPDEFIPERWSSQPELVIHKEALNAFSSGTYSCAGKAFAMMEMRLLVFTIVL
;
A
#
# COMPACT_ATOMS: atom_id res chain seq x y z
N MET A 1 39.87 -20.80 36.68
CA MET A 1 40.80 -20.20 35.70
C MET A 1 40.07 -19.05 35.04
N THR A 2 40.53 -17.81 35.23
CA THR A 2 39.98 -16.65 34.54
C THR A 2 40.34 -16.75 33.06
N PRO A 3 39.37 -16.76 32.13
CA PRO A 3 39.68 -16.71 30.70
C PRO A 3 40.41 -15.39 30.40
N PRO A 4 41.38 -15.40 29.48
CA PRO A 4 42.11 -14.20 29.13
C PRO A 4 41.16 -13.18 28.49
N LEU A 5 41.10 -11.98 29.06
CA LEU A 5 40.17 -10.91 28.69
C LEU A 5 40.25 -10.52 27.21
N LEU A 6 41.46 -10.58 26.63
CA LEU A 6 41.71 -10.19 25.25
C LEU A 6 41.06 -11.16 24.24
N PRO A 7 41.28 -12.49 24.27
CA PRO A 7 40.53 -13.45 23.44
C PRO A 7 39.01 -13.37 23.61
N THR A 8 38.52 -13.17 24.84
CA THR A 8 37.08 -13.13 25.13
C THR A 8 36.37 -11.92 24.51
N ALA A 9 37.08 -10.83 24.23
CA ALA A 9 36.53 -9.66 23.55
C ALA A 9 36.87 -9.61 22.05
N LEU A 10 38.08 -10.03 21.67
CA LEU A 10 38.58 -9.92 20.30
C LEU A 10 37.86 -10.87 19.33
N ILE A 11 37.65 -12.13 19.73
CA ILE A 11 37.00 -13.12 18.86
C ILE A 11 35.55 -12.71 18.54
N PRO A 12 34.69 -12.37 19.52
CA PRO A 12 33.34 -11.90 19.22
C PRO A 12 33.32 -10.61 18.41
N ALA A 13 34.27 -9.70 18.64
CA ALA A 13 34.37 -8.48 17.85
C ALA A 13 34.64 -8.77 16.37
N ILE A 14 35.59 -9.66 16.06
CA ILE A 14 35.89 -10.12 14.69
C ILE A 14 34.67 -10.80 14.09
N LEU A 15 33.98 -11.67 14.84
CA LEU A 15 32.77 -12.34 14.37
C LEU A 15 31.66 -11.35 14.02
N GLY A 16 31.46 -10.28 14.80
CA GLY A 16 30.47 -9.25 14.51
C GLY A 16 30.78 -8.49 13.21
N ILE A 17 32.05 -8.15 12.98
CA ILE A 17 32.49 -7.50 11.72
C ILE A 17 32.33 -8.46 10.54
N THR A 18 32.77 -9.71 10.68
CA THR A 18 32.67 -10.73 9.63
C THR A 18 31.20 -11.01 9.30
N ALA A 19 30.33 -11.17 10.30
CA ALA A 19 28.90 -11.37 10.09
C ALA A 19 28.30 -10.21 9.29
N HIS A 20 28.69 -8.97 9.61
CA HIS A 20 28.24 -7.82 8.82
C HIS A 20 28.66 -7.95 7.35
N LEU A 21 29.97 -8.15 7.10
CA LEU A 21 30.54 -8.12 5.76
C LEU A 21 30.11 -9.30 4.88
N THR A 22 29.83 -10.47 5.45
CA THR A 22 29.50 -11.67 4.69
C THR A 22 28.00 -11.97 4.61
N TYR A 23 27.23 -11.58 5.63
CA TYR A 23 25.81 -11.91 5.72
C TYR A 23 24.91 -10.67 5.61
N PHE A 24 25.08 -9.67 6.49
CA PHE A 24 24.12 -8.55 6.57
C PHE A 24 24.12 -7.62 5.35
N ILE A 25 25.22 -7.53 4.60
CA ILE A 25 25.27 -6.75 3.35
C ILE A 25 24.53 -7.45 2.20
N HIS A 26 24.49 -8.79 2.21
CA HIS A 26 24.05 -9.58 1.06
C HIS A 26 22.70 -10.28 1.25
N ALA A 27 22.26 -10.46 2.50
CA ALA A 27 21.03 -11.17 2.82
C ALA A 27 19.79 -10.27 2.77
N ASP A 28 18.65 -10.84 2.38
CA ASP A 28 17.33 -10.23 2.51
C ASP A 28 16.85 -10.34 3.97
N LEU A 29 17.32 -9.42 4.81
CA LEU A 29 17.20 -9.50 6.27
C LEU A 29 15.75 -9.38 6.77
N GLU A 30 14.88 -8.70 6.03
CA GLU A 30 13.53 -8.39 6.50
C GLU A 30 12.70 -9.66 6.75
N LYS A 31 12.82 -10.65 5.87
CA LYS A 31 12.15 -11.96 5.98
C LYS A 31 12.63 -12.78 7.19
N HIS A 32 13.84 -12.51 7.67
CA HIS A 32 14.47 -13.25 8.74
C HIS A 32 14.52 -12.48 10.06
N VAL A 33 13.88 -11.31 10.16
CA VAL A 33 14.00 -10.43 11.34
C VAL A 33 13.61 -11.11 12.66
N VAL A 34 12.55 -11.93 12.68
CA VAL A 34 12.12 -12.66 13.88
C VAL A 34 13.15 -13.72 14.26
N PHE A 35 13.67 -14.46 13.28
CA PHE A 35 14.71 -15.45 13.51
C PHE A 35 15.99 -14.79 14.04
N LEU A 36 16.44 -13.71 13.40
CA LEU A 36 17.63 -12.96 13.80
C LEU A 36 17.47 -12.35 15.20
N ALA A 37 16.32 -11.76 15.52
CA ALA A 37 16.06 -11.24 16.86
C ALA A 37 16.07 -12.35 17.92
N ASN A 38 15.54 -13.53 17.60
CA ASN A 38 15.59 -14.67 18.51
C ASN A 38 17.03 -15.15 18.74
N CYS A 39 17.79 -15.34 17.66
CA CYS A 39 19.15 -15.87 17.71
C CYS A 39 20.17 -14.89 18.31
N LEU A 40 20.06 -13.60 18.01
CA LEU A 40 21.04 -12.59 18.40
C LEU A 40 20.69 -11.90 19.73
N ILE A 41 19.40 -11.79 20.06
CA ILE A 41 18.95 -11.00 21.22
C ILE A 41 18.26 -11.89 22.25
N PHE A 42 17.14 -12.51 21.90
CA PHE A 42 16.26 -13.16 22.88
C PHE A 42 16.91 -14.35 23.60
N TRP A 43 17.38 -15.36 22.84
CA TRP A 43 17.98 -16.56 23.43
C TRP A 43 19.30 -16.28 24.15
N PRO A 44 20.23 -15.45 23.61
CA PRO A 44 21.43 -15.06 24.35
C PRO A 44 21.12 -14.34 25.66
N PHE A 45 20.14 -13.44 25.67
CA PHE A 45 19.71 -12.75 26.89
C PHE A 45 19.12 -13.72 27.93
N LEU A 46 18.24 -14.63 27.50
CA LEU A 46 17.63 -15.62 28.39
C LEU A 46 18.67 -16.58 28.97
N GLY A 47 19.63 -17.04 28.15
CA GLY A 47 20.74 -17.86 28.59
C GLY A 47 21.62 -17.15 29.62
N LEU A 48 21.92 -15.86 29.38
CA LEU A 48 22.68 -15.02 30.30
C LEU A 48 21.96 -14.86 31.66
N LEU A 49 20.65 -14.61 31.63
CA LEU A 49 19.81 -14.49 32.82
C LEU A 49 19.75 -15.82 33.60
N ALA A 50 19.59 -16.94 32.90
CA ALA A 50 19.56 -18.27 33.53
C ALA A 50 20.88 -18.59 34.25
N LEU A 51 22.02 -18.33 33.60
CA LEU A 51 23.34 -18.52 34.22
C LEU A 51 23.52 -17.64 35.47
N PHE A 52 23.03 -16.40 35.41
CA PHE A 52 23.07 -15.49 36.56
C PHE A 52 22.23 -16.02 37.73
N ILE A 53 21.00 -16.46 37.48
CA ILE A 53 20.08 -17.02 38.50
C ILE A 53 20.65 -18.31 39.12
N LEU A 54 21.26 -19.16 38.31
CA LEU A 54 21.88 -20.43 38.75
C LEU A 54 23.20 -20.24 39.52
N GLY A 55 23.65 -19.00 39.74
CA GLY A 55 24.84 -18.69 40.54
C GLY A 55 26.16 -18.70 39.75
N TYR A 56 26.13 -18.89 38.42
CA TYR A 56 27.32 -18.85 37.56
C TYR A 56 27.73 -17.41 37.20
N LYS A 57 28.00 -16.59 38.23
CA LYS A 57 28.25 -15.14 38.08
C LYS A 57 29.45 -14.84 37.18
N GLU A 58 30.59 -15.50 37.38
CA GLU A 58 31.79 -15.25 36.56
C GLU A 58 31.54 -15.63 35.08
N ILE A 59 30.93 -16.79 34.83
CA ILE A 59 30.62 -17.26 33.47
C ILE A 59 29.64 -16.30 32.78
N SER A 60 28.59 -15.86 33.48
CA SER A 60 27.64 -14.89 32.93
C SER A 60 28.32 -13.56 32.59
N GLN A 61 29.26 -13.06 33.41
CA GLN A 61 30.02 -11.84 33.07
C GLN A 61 30.83 -11.99 31.78
N TRP A 62 31.52 -13.13 31.59
CA TRP A 62 32.30 -13.38 30.37
C TRP A 62 31.44 -13.52 29.12
N ILE A 63 30.32 -14.24 29.23
CA ILE A 63 29.36 -14.36 28.12
C ILE A 63 28.71 -13.00 27.82
N GLY A 64 28.36 -12.22 28.84
CA GLY A 64 27.83 -10.87 28.69
C GLY A 64 28.82 -9.96 27.95
N LEU A 65 30.11 -10.01 28.29
CA LEU A 65 31.16 -9.29 27.59
C LEU A 65 31.28 -9.73 26.11
N ALA A 66 31.23 -11.03 25.85
CA ALA A 66 31.28 -11.56 24.48
C ALA A 66 30.07 -11.12 23.63
N ILE A 67 28.86 -11.15 24.20
CA ILE A 67 27.64 -10.67 23.54
C ILE A 67 27.75 -9.18 23.25
N LEU A 68 28.16 -8.37 24.23
CA LEU A 68 28.29 -6.92 24.08
C LEU A 68 29.32 -6.55 23.01
N THR A 69 30.48 -7.21 23.02
CA THR A 69 31.56 -6.96 22.03
C THR A 69 31.16 -7.37 20.62
N PHE A 70 30.46 -8.51 20.45
CA PHE A 70 29.87 -8.90 19.17
C PHE A 70 28.86 -7.87 18.64
N HIS A 71 27.90 -7.44 19.47
CA HIS A 71 26.84 -6.52 19.04
C HIS A 71 27.39 -5.12 18.74
N SER A 72 28.29 -4.62 19.59
CA SER A 72 28.91 -3.31 19.37
C SER A 72 29.77 -3.28 18.12
N SER A 73 30.56 -4.32 17.85
CA SER A 73 31.37 -4.39 16.62
C SER A 73 30.51 -4.55 15.37
N LEU A 74 29.44 -5.36 15.43
CA LEU A 74 28.45 -5.51 14.36
C LEU A 74 27.78 -4.16 14.03
N LEU A 75 27.23 -3.47 15.04
CA LEU A 75 26.55 -2.18 14.86
C LEU A 75 27.51 -1.09 14.37
N ALA A 76 28.73 -1.04 14.90
CA ALA A 76 29.75 -0.11 14.45
C ALA A 76 30.14 -0.37 12.98
N SER A 77 30.35 -1.63 12.61
CA SER A 77 30.65 -2.04 11.24
C SER A 77 29.53 -1.65 10.27
N ILE A 78 28.26 -1.90 10.64
CA ILE A 78 27.08 -1.48 9.88
C ILE A 78 27.05 0.05 9.71
N ALA A 79 27.24 0.80 10.79
CA ALA A 79 27.17 2.26 10.76
C ALA A 79 28.27 2.87 9.88
N ILE A 80 29.51 2.39 10.01
CA ILE A 80 30.65 2.83 9.21
C ILE A 80 30.40 2.52 7.72
N TYR A 81 30.00 1.29 7.41
CA TYR A 81 29.70 0.90 6.04
C TYR A 81 28.58 1.72 5.43
N ARG A 82 27.45 1.85 6.12
CA ARG A 82 26.31 2.61 5.64
C ARG A 82 26.63 4.09 5.39
N TYR A 83 27.48 4.67 6.23
CA TYR A 83 27.85 6.08 6.10
C TYR A 83 28.88 6.35 4.99
N PHE A 84 29.90 5.51 4.86
CA PHE A 84 31.06 5.77 3.99
C PHE A 84 31.13 4.91 2.73
N PHE A 85 30.65 3.66 2.78
CA PHE A 85 30.89 2.64 1.75
C PHE A 85 29.61 2.17 1.04
N HIS A 86 28.44 2.60 1.50
CA HIS A 86 27.17 2.23 0.87
C HIS A 86 27.11 2.73 -0.58
N ALA A 87 26.48 1.95 -1.46
CA ALA A 87 26.34 2.27 -2.88
C ALA A 87 25.64 3.62 -3.15
N LEU A 88 24.81 4.07 -2.19
CA LEU A 88 24.14 5.38 -2.22
C LEU A 88 24.98 6.52 -1.61
N GLY A 89 26.24 6.29 -1.23
CA GLY A 89 27.09 7.30 -0.59
C GLY A 89 27.32 8.57 -1.43
N GLY A 90 27.21 8.45 -2.76
CA GLY A 90 27.30 9.57 -3.71
C GLY A 90 26.04 10.45 -3.77
N PHE A 91 24.93 10.03 -3.15
CA PHE A 91 23.67 10.77 -3.14
C PHE A 91 23.60 11.69 -1.91
N THR A 92 23.10 12.91 -2.09
CA THR A 92 22.83 13.84 -0.98
C THR A 92 21.58 13.38 -0.21
N GLY A 93 21.59 13.56 1.11
CA GLY A 93 20.57 13.00 1.99
C GLY A 93 20.90 13.24 3.47
N PRO A 94 19.91 13.19 4.37
CA PRO A 94 20.12 13.51 5.78
C PRO A 94 21.11 12.52 6.40
N LYS A 95 22.11 13.03 7.12
CA LYS A 95 23.23 12.21 7.64
C LYS A 95 22.77 11.03 8.49
N LEU A 96 21.70 11.18 9.27
CA LEU A 96 21.14 10.10 10.10
C LEU A 96 20.35 9.08 9.28
N ALA A 97 19.67 9.51 8.21
CA ALA A 97 18.94 8.63 7.30
C ALA A 97 19.88 7.65 6.58
N ARG A 98 21.14 8.06 6.34
CA ARG A 98 22.17 7.16 5.80
C ARG A 98 22.45 5.96 6.69
N VAL A 99 22.32 6.10 8.02
CA VAL A 99 22.71 5.08 8.99
C VAL A 99 21.52 4.22 9.43
N THR A 100 20.34 4.84 9.62
CA THR A 100 19.19 4.16 10.23
C THR A 100 17.84 4.63 9.70
N ALA A 101 16.95 3.66 9.42
CA ALA A 101 15.55 3.88 9.07
C ALA A 101 14.71 4.43 10.26
N LEU A 102 15.26 4.40 11.49
CA LEU A 102 14.62 5.03 12.65
C LEU A 102 14.49 6.55 12.48
N TRP A 103 15.32 7.14 11.61
CA TRP A 103 15.15 8.54 11.24
C TRP A 103 13.82 8.77 10.50
N ASP A 104 13.48 7.93 9.52
CA ASP A 104 12.19 7.99 8.81
C ASP A 104 11.02 7.72 9.76
N PHE A 105 11.17 6.71 10.64
CA PHE A 105 10.17 6.38 11.66
C PHE A 105 9.88 7.58 12.57
N ARG A 106 10.91 8.25 13.10
CA ARG A 106 10.74 9.45 13.93
C ARG A 106 9.96 10.54 13.19
N ASN A 107 10.29 10.81 11.92
CA ASN A 107 9.61 11.83 11.14
C ASN A 107 8.16 11.43 10.78
N THR A 108 7.87 10.12 10.70
CA THR A 108 6.53 9.61 10.39
C THR A 108 5.61 9.64 11.62
N VAL A 109 6.11 9.21 12.79
CA VAL A 109 5.31 9.06 14.02
C VAL A 109 4.80 10.38 14.58
N LEU A 110 5.53 11.48 14.36
CA LEU A 110 5.19 12.77 14.99
C LEU A 110 3.88 13.36 14.45
N ASP A 111 3.70 13.39 13.12
CA ASP A 111 2.57 14.08 12.49
C ASP A 111 1.86 13.27 11.39
N ALA A 112 2.29 12.03 11.10
CA ALA A 112 1.82 11.21 9.98
C ALA A 112 1.90 11.91 8.60
N LYS A 113 2.73 12.95 8.48
CA LYS A 113 2.90 13.81 7.30
C LYS A 113 4.23 13.57 6.59
N TRP A 114 4.68 12.30 6.57
CA TRP A 114 5.94 11.92 5.92
C TRP A 114 6.04 12.42 4.47
N TYR A 115 4.94 12.38 3.71
CA TYR A 115 4.89 12.89 2.34
C TYR A 115 5.23 14.38 2.20
N LEU A 116 4.91 15.21 3.21
CA LEU A 116 5.33 16.62 3.23
C LEU A 116 6.83 16.73 3.51
N LYS A 117 7.35 15.88 4.40
CA LYS A 117 8.80 15.84 4.66
C LYS A 117 9.56 15.41 3.41
N VAL A 118 9.05 14.44 2.65
CA VAL A 118 9.64 14.04 1.36
C VAL A 118 9.60 15.19 0.34
N LYS A 119 8.51 15.98 0.29
CA LYS A 119 8.45 17.19 -0.54
C LYS A 119 9.52 18.22 -0.14
N GLU A 120 9.67 18.51 1.14
CA GLU A 120 10.72 19.43 1.66
C GLU A 120 12.12 18.90 1.34
N LEU A 121 12.36 17.60 1.58
CA LEU A 121 13.64 16.96 1.27
C LEU A 121 13.93 17.01 -0.23
N HIS A 122 12.93 16.91 -1.11
CA HIS A 122 13.16 17.00 -2.55
C HIS A 122 13.73 18.37 -2.99
N GLU A 123 13.38 19.44 -2.29
CA GLU A 123 13.91 20.78 -2.59
C GLU A 123 15.40 20.93 -2.22
N VAL A 124 15.93 20.01 -1.39
CA VAL A 124 17.29 20.10 -0.83
C VAL A 124 18.16 18.86 -1.18
N GLU A 125 17.57 17.69 -1.41
CA GLU A 125 18.19 16.37 -1.49
C GLU A 125 17.39 15.36 -2.35
N ILE A 126 17.98 14.20 -2.69
CA ILE A 126 17.52 13.35 -3.80
C ILE A 126 16.27 12.51 -3.42
N SER A 127 15.11 13.02 -3.81
CA SER A 127 13.91 12.25 -4.12
C SER A 127 13.75 12.15 -5.64
N ILE A 128 13.35 10.99 -6.18
CA ILE A 128 13.16 10.79 -7.63
C ILE A 128 11.84 11.43 -8.06
N ASN A 129 11.84 12.74 -8.23
CA ASN A 129 10.69 13.53 -8.64
C ASN A 129 10.89 14.06 -10.06
N ASP A 130 10.90 13.14 -11.01
CA ASP A 130 11.04 13.41 -12.45
C ASP A 130 9.99 12.57 -13.21
N PRO A 131 9.23 13.15 -14.16
CA PRO A 131 8.21 12.42 -14.91
C PRO A 131 8.79 11.25 -15.72
N SER A 132 10.03 11.32 -16.19
CA SER A 132 10.68 10.22 -16.93
C SER A 132 10.81 8.96 -16.05
N ALA A 133 11.02 9.15 -14.75
CA ALA A 133 11.22 8.05 -13.81
C ALA A 133 9.98 7.18 -13.62
N ILE A 134 8.78 7.71 -13.89
CA ILE A 134 7.54 6.92 -13.86
C ILE A 134 7.62 5.79 -14.88
N LYS A 135 8.06 6.09 -16.11
CA LYS A 135 8.24 5.08 -17.15
C LYS A 135 9.39 4.14 -16.82
N ASP A 136 10.51 4.65 -16.34
CA ASP A 136 11.70 3.84 -16.07
C ASP A 136 11.46 2.85 -14.90
N ILE A 137 10.75 3.27 -13.86
CA ILE A 137 10.51 2.48 -12.62
C ILE A 137 9.22 1.63 -12.71
N TYR A 138 8.16 2.15 -13.33
CA TYR A 138 6.84 1.50 -13.35
C TYR A 138 6.36 1.12 -14.76
N GLY A 139 7.03 1.57 -15.81
CA GLY A 139 6.58 1.36 -17.18
C GLY A 139 6.72 -0.07 -17.67
N VAL A 140 6.15 -0.33 -18.84
CA VAL A 140 6.34 -1.61 -19.55
C VAL A 140 7.82 -1.77 -19.89
N GLY A 141 8.38 -2.94 -19.62
CA GLY A 141 9.78 -3.26 -19.91
C GLY A 141 10.77 -2.85 -18.81
N THR A 142 10.31 -2.28 -17.69
CA THR A 142 11.20 -2.01 -16.56
C THR A 142 11.86 -3.29 -16.02
N THR A 143 13.15 -3.19 -15.70
CA THR A 143 13.90 -4.25 -15.02
C THR A 143 13.59 -4.30 -13.53
N CYS A 144 13.04 -3.22 -12.98
CA CYS A 144 12.68 -3.13 -11.58
C CYS A 144 11.69 -4.23 -11.16
N VAL A 145 11.81 -4.64 -9.91
CA VAL A 145 10.90 -5.59 -9.23
C VAL A 145 10.25 -4.91 -8.04
N LYS A 146 9.22 -5.52 -7.45
CA LYS A 146 8.66 -5.05 -6.18
C LYS A 146 9.71 -5.18 -5.07
N GLY A 147 9.86 -4.13 -4.27
CA GLY A 147 10.81 -4.11 -3.16
C GLY A 147 10.30 -4.86 -1.90
N PRO A 148 11.06 -4.83 -0.80
CA PRO A 148 10.77 -5.53 0.45
C PRO A 148 9.45 -5.14 1.14
N PHE A 149 8.87 -3.97 0.84
CA PHE A 149 7.53 -3.58 1.33
C PHE A 149 6.47 -4.65 1.03
N TYR A 150 6.62 -5.34 -0.09
CA TYR A 150 5.66 -6.36 -0.51
C TYR A 150 5.86 -7.72 0.20
N ASP A 151 6.85 -7.83 1.10
CA ASP A 151 7.04 -8.97 2.00
C ASP A 151 6.38 -8.77 3.37
N LEU A 152 5.60 -7.70 3.56
CA LEU A 152 4.85 -7.44 4.80
C LEU A 152 4.04 -8.66 5.29
N HIS A 153 3.56 -9.51 4.36
CA HIS A 153 2.77 -10.71 4.64
C HIS A 153 3.54 -12.03 4.42
N TYR A 154 4.87 -11.98 4.26
CA TYR A 154 5.71 -13.17 4.05
C TYR A 154 5.47 -14.26 5.12
N PRO A 155 5.43 -15.55 4.76
CA PRO A 155 5.65 -16.12 3.42
C PRO A 155 4.42 -16.09 2.50
N HIS A 156 3.30 -15.54 2.94
CA HIS A 156 2.07 -15.50 2.16
C HIS A 156 2.09 -14.36 1.13
N ARG A 157 1.39 -14.56 0.01
CA ARG A 157 1.37 -13.61 -1.10
C ARG A 157 -0.02 -13.50 -1.73
N SER A 158 -0.57 -12.29 -1.74
CA SER A 158 -1.68 -11.94 -2.63
C SER A 158 -1.15 -11.49 -3.98
N LEU A 159 -2.04 -11.25 -4.96
CA LEU A 159 -1.65 -10.61 -6.22
C LEU A 159 -0.80 -9.34 -6.02
N GLN A 160 -1.22 -8.44 -5.13
CA GLN A 160 -0.50 -7.18 -4.87
C GLN A 160 0.85 -7.41 -4.20
N MET A 161 0.95 -8.37 -3.27
CA MET A 161 2.17 -8.61 -2.49
C MET A 161 3.20 -9.51 -3.22
N ALA A 162 2.81 -10.18 -4.30
CA ALA A 162 3.72 -11.04 -5.03
C ALA A 162 4.89 -10.27 -5.69
N ARG A 163 6.12 -10.48 -5.17
CA ARG A 163 7.40 -10.03 -5.78
C ARG A 163 7.81 -10.90 -6.98
N ASP A 164 7.51 -12.20 -6.94
CA ASP A 164 7.76 -13.12 -8.06
C ASP A 164 6.92 -12.74 -9.30
N LYS A 165 7.60 -12.41 -10.40
CA LYS A 165 6.99 -11.99 -11.66
C LYS A 165 6.15 -13.10 -12.29
N ALA A 166 6.57 -14.37 -12.17
CA ALA A 166 5.86 -15.49 -12.78
C ALA A 166 4.53 -15.74 -12.05
N PHE A 167 4.57 -15.88 -10.73
CA PHE A 167 3.37 -16.00 -9.91
C PHE A 167 2.43 -14.80 -10.11
N HIS A 168 2.96 -13.57 -10.05
CA HIS A 168 2.16 -12.36 -10.25
C HIS A 168 1.46 -12.40 -11.61
N SER A 169 2.18 -12.72 -12.69
CA SER A 169 1.59 -12.76 -14.03
C SER A 169 0.47 -13.81 -14.14
N LYS A 170 0.64 -14.99 -13.54
CA LYS A 170 -0.39 -16.03 -13.53
C LYS A 170 -1.63 -15.55 -12.76
N ARG A 171 -1.45 -15.05 -11.54
CA ARG A 171 -2.54 -14.57 -10.68
C ARG A 171 -3.25 -13.34 -11.27
N ARG A 172 -2.50 -12.43 -11.91
CA ARG A 172 -3.05 -11.21 -12.54
C ARG A 172 -4.03 -11.54 -13.65
N ARG A 173 -3.72 -12.53 -14.50
CA ARG A 173 -4.62 -12.97 -15.58
C ARG A 173 -5.97 -13.47 -15.05
N LEU A 174 -6.00 -14.05 -13.85
CA LEU A 174 -7.24 -14.49 -13.21
C LEU A 174 -8.07 -13.29 -12.76
N TRP A 175 -7.44 -12.36 -12.05
CA TRP A 175 -8.07 -11.11 -11.63
C TRP A 175 -8.64 -10.34 -12.83
N ASP A 176 -7.88 -10.20 -13.93
CA ASP A 176 -8.30 -9.45 -15.11
C ASP A 176 -9.64 -9.94 -15.71
N ARG A 177 -10.02 -11.21 -15.51
CA ARG A 177 -11.34 -11.73 -15.95
C ARG A 177 -12.50 -11.02 -15.22
N GLY A 178 -12.33 -10.74 -13.94
CA GLY A 178 -13.29 -10.00 -13.11
C GLY A 178 -13.31 -8.48 -13.35
N PHE A 179 -12.39 -7.94 -14.18
CA PHE A 179 -12.33 -6.51 -14.50
C PHE A 179 -12.53 -6.21 -15.99
N THR A 180 -13.03 -7.18 -16.76
CA THR A 180 -13.43 -6.95 -18.16
C THR A 180 -14.65 -6.04 -18.26
N SER A 181 -14.81 -5.31 -19.36
CA SER A 181 -16.00 -4.47 -19.57
C SER A 181 -17.31 -5.25 -19.47
N LYS A 182 -17.33 -6.52 -19.89
CA LYS A 182 -18.48 -7.41 -19.75
C LYS A 182 -18.77 -7.74 -18.28
N ALA A 183 -17.74 -8.04 -17.48
CA ALA A 183 -17.91 -8.31 -16.06
C ALA A 183 -18.43 -7.06 -15.31
N LEU A 184 -17.84 -5.89 -15.59
CA LEU A 184 -18.23 -4.62 -14.97
C LEU A 184 -19.69 -4.24 -15.26
N ALA A 185 -20.16 -4.43 -16.50
CA ALA A 185 -21.56 -4.21 -16.86
C ALA A 185 -22.52 -5.11 -16.06
N GLY A 186 -22.07 -6.31 -15.65
CA GLY A 186 -22.84 -7.19 -14.77
C GLY A 186 -22.89 -6.73 -13.31
N TYR A 187 -21.92 -5.93 -12.84
CA TYR A 187 -21.88 -5.41 -11.47
C TYR A 187 -22.62 -4.08 -11.31
N GLU A 188 -22.72 -3.32 -12.40
CA GLU A 188 -23.28 -1.98 -12.43
C GLU A 188 -24.67 -1.84 -11.78
N PRO A 189 -25.66 -2.73 -12.01
CA PRO A 189 -26.98 -2.60 -11.39
C PRO A 189 -26.93 -2.62 -9.85
N TYR A 190 -26.08 -3.48 -9.29
CA TYR A 190 -25.94 -3.61 -7.83
C TYR A 190 -25.20 -2.41 -7.23
N LEU A 191 -24.22 -1.86 -7.96
CA LEU A 191 -23.53 -0.66 -7.54
C LEU A 191 -24.45 0.57 -7.60
N LEU A 192 -25.31 0.65 -8.60
CA LEU A 192 -26.34 1.68 -8.72
C LEU A 192 -27.37 1.60 -7.59
N GLU A 193 -27.82 0.40 -7.24
CA GLU A 193 -28.70 0.18 -6.08
C GLU A 193 -28.04 0.71 -4.80
N HIS A 194 -26.77 0.39 -4.58
CA HIS A 194 -26.01 0.89 -3.43
C HIS A 194 -25.76 2.41 -3.47
N CYS A 195 -25.61 3.01 -4.66
CA CYS A 195 -25.55 4.47 -4.82
C CYS A 195 -26.87 5.14 -4.41
N LYS A 196 -28.02 4.52 -4.71
CA LYS A 196 -29.33 5.03 -4.27
C LYS A 196 -29.50 4.88 -2.75
N ASP A 197 -29.00 3.80 -2.17
CA ASP A 197 -29.08 3.52 -0.74
C ASP A 197 -28.36 4.60 0.10
N ILE A 198 -27.13 4.98 -0.27
CA ILE A 198 -26.45 6.09 0.44
C ILE A 198 -27.20 7.42 0.34
N VAL A 199 -27.84 7.71 -0.79
CA VAL A 199 -28.68 8.93 -0.92
C VAL A 199 -29.87 8.85 0.02
N GLN A 200 -30.56 7.71 0.10
CA GLN A 200 -31.67 7.52 1.05
C GLN A 200 -31.22 7.69 2.50
N VAL A 201 -30.03 7.17 2.86
CA VAL A 201 -29.45 7.36 4.20
C VAL A 201 -29.18 8.84 4.47
N ILE A 202 -28.61 9.57 3.51
CA ILE A 202 -28.36 11.02 3.62
C ILE A 202 -29.69 11.78 3.78
N GLU A 203 -30.69 11.50 2.96
CA GLU A 203 -32.01 12.15 2.98
C GLU A 203 -32.76 11.91 4.30
N SER A 204 -32.72 10.67 4.82
CA SER A 204 -33.36 10.29 6.09
C SER A 204 -32.83 11.09 7.29
N ARG A 205 -31.64 11.69 7.16
CA ARG A 205 -30.95 12.49 8.18
C ARG A 205 -30.72 13.94 7.73
N SER A 206 -31.44 14.40 6.71
CA SER A 206 -31.26 15.71 6.05
C SER A 206 -31.37 16.93 6.97
N SER A 207 -32.06 16.81 8.11
CA SER A 207 -32.20 17.88 9.10
C SER A 207 -30.99 18.07 10.02
N GLN A 208 -29.97 17.20 9.92
CA GLN A 208 -28.78 17.22 10.77
C GLN A 208 -27.52 17.38 9.93
N ALA A 209 -26.51 18.07 10.46
CA ALA A 209 -25.17 18.04 9.88
C ALA A 209 -24.62 16.61 10.00
N GLN A 210 -24.21 16.04 8.88
CA GLN A 210 -23.73 14.67 8.80
C GLN A 210 -22.22 14.64 8.55
N GLU A 211 -21.54 13.73 9.26
CA GLU A 211 -20.12 13.47 9.02
C GLU A 211 -19.98 12.63 7.74
N THR A 212 -19.48 13.25 6.67
CA THR A 212 -19.43 12.65 5.33
C THR A 212 -18.41 11.52 5.23
N THR A 213 -17.31 11.57 5.99
CA THR A 213 -16.23 10.57 5.90
C THR A 213 -16.74 9.18 6.24
N ALA A 214 -17.48 9.03 7.34
CA ALA A 214 -18.04 7.76 7.77
C ALA A 214 -19.04 7.18 6.75
N LEU A 215 -19.85 8.04 6.10
CA LEU A 215 -20.82 7.63 5.09
C LEU A 215 -20.12 7.14 3.82
N ILE A 216 -19.16 7.90 3.30
CA ILE A 216 -18.41 7.57 2.09
C ILE A 216 -17.50 6.35 2.32
N ASP A 217 -16.88 6.25 3.49
CA ASP A 217 -16.15 5.06 3.91
C ASP A 217 -17.11 3.86 3.93
N GLY A 218 -18.28 3.99 4.56
CA GLY A 218 -19.26 2.91 4.60
C GLY A 218 -19.70 2.46 3.21
N PHE A 219 -19.97 3.42 2.32
CA PHE A 219 -20.32 3.16 0.94
C PHE A 219 -19.22 2.38 0.19
N ALA A 220 -17.97 2.83 0.25
CA ALA A 220 -16.87 2.21 -0.50
C ALA A 220 -16.56 0.79 0.00
N TRP A 221 -16.60 0.59 1.31
CA TRP A 221 -16.40 -0.74 1.90
C TRP A 221 -17.54 -1.70 1.53
N ASP A 222 -18.80 -1.26 1.59
CA ASP A 222 -19.93 -2.08 1.18
C ASP A 222 -19.94 -2.37 -0.32
N SER A 223 -19.59 -1.37 -1.15
CA SER A 223 -19.40 -1.54 -2.61
C SER A 223 -18.40 -2.63 -2.92
N MET A 224 -17.31 -2.69 -2.14
CA MET A 224 -16.30 -3.73 -2.30
C MET A 224 -16.83 -5.11 -1.89
N GLY A 225 -17.60 -5.21 -0.81
CA GLY A 225 -18.27 -6.46 -0.45
C GLY A 225 -19.21 -6.95 -1.57
N ILE A 226 -20.03 -6.04 -2.09
CA ILE A 226 -20.99 -6.28 -3.18
C ILE A 226 -20.26 -6.74 -4.45
N PHE A 227 -19.15 -6.10 -4.82
CA PHE A 227 -18.37 -6.47 -5.99
C PHE A 227 -17.58 -7.78 -5.80
N ALA A 228 -16.98 -7.98 -4.62
CA ALA A 228 -16.06 -9.09 -4.41
C ALA A 228 -16.81 -10.38 -4.08
N PHE A 229 -17.81 -10.31 -3.21
CA PHE A 229 -18.49 -11.47 -2.62
C PHE A 229 -20.01 -11.45 -2.84
N GLY A 230 -20.54 -10.50 -3.61
CA GLY A 230 -21.99 -10.40 -3.83
C GLY A 230 -22.80 -9.99 -2.60
N LYS A 231 -22.15 -9.55 -1.49
CA LYS A 231 -22.81 -9.19 -0.23
C LYS A 231 -22.24 -7.89 0.36
N SER A 232 -23.09 -7.05 0.95
CA SER A 232 -22.65 -5.87 1.69
C SER A 232 -21.93 -6.24 2.99
N PHE A 233 -21.04 -5.38 3.49
CA PHE A 233 -20.47 -5.50 4.84
C PHE A 233 -21.30 -4.75 5.88
N ASN A 234 -22.44 -4.20 5.48
CA ASN A 234 -23.38 -3.47 6.33
C ASN A 234 -22.74 -2.28 7.07
N MET A 235 -21.74 -1.65 6.43
CA MET A 235 -21.03 -0.50 6.97
C MET A 235 -21.87 0.78 6.92
N LEU A 236 -22.70 0.95 5.89
CA LEU A 236 -23.54 2.12 5.73
C LEU A 236 -24.68 2.18 6.77
N HIS A 237 -25.29 1.04 7.09
CA HIS A 237 -26.45 0.94 7.99
C HIS A 237 -26.11 0.64 9.46
N GLY A 238 -24.83 0.40 9.79
CA GLY A 238 -24.35 0.52 11.16
C GLY A 238 -24.15 -0.76 11.96
N GLU A 239 -24.07 -1.93 11.32
CA GLU A 239 -23.60 -3.17 11.99
C GLU A 239 -22.42 -3.81 11.24
N PRO A 240 -21.28 -3.13 11.12
CA PRO A 240 -20.14 -3.70 10.43
C PRO A 240 -19.50 -4.84 11.24
N PRO A 241 -18.94 -5.86 10.57
CA PRO A 241 -18.25 -6.97 11.23
C PRO A 241 -17.19 -6.49 12.22
N LYS A 242 -17.16 -7.08 13.43
CA LYS A 242 -16.21 -6.68 14.49
C LYS A 242 -14.76 -6.70 14.02
N MET A 243 -14.37 -7.69 13.21
CA MET A 243 -13.02 -7.80 12.65
C MET A 243 -12.67 -6.64 11.74
N LEU A 244 -13.64 -6.17 10.94
CA LEU A 244 -13.48 -5.01 10.07
C LEU A 244 -13.21 -3.74 10.86
N GLN A 245 -14.01 -3.50 11.90
CA GLN A 245 -13.82 -2.35 12.80
C GLN A 245 -12.45 -2.38 13.48
N MET A 246 -12.03 -3.55 13.98
CA MET A 246 -10.74 -3.73 14.65
C MET A 246 -9.56 -3.51 13.68
N MET A 247 -9.65 -4.01 12.44
CA MET A 247 -8.66 -3.79 11.40
C MET A 247 -8.47 -2.31 11.06
N ARG A 248 -9.57 -1.57 10.89
CA ARG A 248 -9.51 -0.12 10.62
C ARG A 248 -8.86 0.67 11.76
N MET A 249 -9.15 0.31 13.01
CA MET A 249 -8.54 0.93 14.18
C MET A 249 -7.02 0.68 14.23
N MET A 250 -6.60 -0.57 14.00
CA MET A 250 -5.19 -0.96 14.00
C MET A 250 -4.41 -0.34 12.84
N GLY A 251 -5.02 -0.24 11.65
CA GLY A 251 -4.40 0.33 10.45
C GLY A 251 -3.92 1.77 10.65
N ARG A 252 -4.69 2.60 11.37
CA ARG A 252 -4.31 3.99 11.68
C ARG A 252 -3.00 4.05 12.48
N GLY A 253 -2.88 3.24 13.53
CA GLY A 253 -1.66 3.17 14.35
C GLY A 253 -0.48 2.49 13.64
N ALA A 254 -0.75 1.46 12.86
CA ALA A 254 0.27 0.70 12.12
C ALA A 254 0.90 1.48 10.96
N SER A 255 0.19 2.48 10.41
CA SER A 255 0.69 3.31 9.30
C SER A 255 2.05 3.96 9.58
N ALA A 256 2.33 4.33 10.83
CA ALA A 256 3.61 4.91 11.22
C ALA A 256 4.78 3.91 11.15
N LEU A 257 4.49 2.62 11.36
CA LEU A 257 5.47 1.53 11.30
C LEU A 257 5.83 1.13 9.86
N LEU A 258 5.02 1.51 8.86
CA LEU A 258 5.30 1.18 7.44
C LEU A 258 6.59 1.82 6.91
N SER A 259 7.08 2.88 7.57
CA SER A 259 8.40 3.47 7.33
C SER A 259 9.58 2.54 7.69
N SER A 260 9.31 1.46 8.43
CA SER A 260 10.30 0.47 8.85
C SER A 260 9.69 -0.93 8.78
N ILE A 261 9.72 -1.53 7.59
CA ILE A 261 9.06 -2.81 7.28
C ILE A 261 9.52 -3.93 8.24
N TRP A 262 10.81 -3.97 8.57
CA TRP A 262 11.36 -4.93 9.54
C TRP A 262 10.70 -4.83 10.93
N LEU A 263 10.30 -3.64 11.39
CA LEU A 263 9.56 -3.47 12.64
C LEU A 263 8.17 -4.09 12.54
N VAL A 264 7.49 -3.94 11.40
CA VAL A 264 6.17 -4.55 11.19
C VAL A 264 6.26 -6.07 11.23
N ILE A 265 7.22 -6.66 10.50
CA ILE A 265 7.42 -8.12 10.47
C ILE A 265 7.81 -8.62 11.87
N PHE A 266 8.68 -7.91 12.58
CA PHE A 266 9.04 -8.25 13.95
C PHE A 266 7.83 -8.21 14.90
N MET A 267 7.05 -7.13 14.86
CA MET A 267 5.85 -6.96 15.70
C MET A 267 4.80 -8.05 15.43
N ARG A 268 4.63 -8.46 14.17
CA ARG A 268 3.75 -9.58 13.80
C ARG A 268 4.21 -10.92 14.37
N GLY A 269 5.50 -11.10 14.66
CA GLY A 269 6.01 -12.28 15.35
C GLY A 269 5.55 -12.40 16.81
N MET A 270 5.10 -11.30 17.43
CA MET A 270 4.59 -11.31 18.80
C MET A 270 3.22 -11.99 18.88
N VAL A 271 3.01 -12.81 19.92
CA VAL A 271 1.82 -13.66 20.07
C VAL A 271 0.50 -12.87 19.95
N GLY A 272 0.40 -11.69 20.56
CA GLY A 272 -0.83 -10.88 20.51
C GLY A 272 -1.15 -10.37 19.10
N VAL A 273 -0.16 -9.83 18.40
CA VAL A 273 -0.31 -9.29 17.03
C VAL A 273 -0.54 -10.43 16.03
N ARG A 274 0.14 -11.56 16.22
CA ARG A 274 -0.07 -12.77 15.44
C ARG A 274 -1.52 -13.25 15.54
N ARG A 275 -2.04 -13.41 16.76
CA ARG A 275 -3.44 -13.83 16.99
C ARG A 275 -4.44 -12.89 16.32
N PHE A 276 -4.22 -11.59 16.42
CA PHE A 276 -5.05 -10.59 15.73
C PHE A 276 -5.01 -10.77 14.21
N THR A 277 -3.81 -10.94 13.65
CA THR A 277 -3.62 -11.16 12.21
C THR A 277 -4.28 -12.46 11.74
N ASP A 278 -4.17 -13.53 12.53
CA ASP A 278 -4.81 -14.82 12.24
C ASP A 278 -6.34 -14.68 12.25
N SER A 279 -6.92 -14.01 13.25
CA SER A 279 -8.37 -13.74 13.31
C SER A 279 -8.88 -12.89 12.13
N TRP A 280 -8.09 -11.93 11.66
CA TRP A 280 -8.40 -11.15 10.46
C TRP A 280 -8.48 -12.05 9.21
N LEU A 281 -7.53 -12.99 9.08
CA LEU A 281 -7.48 -13.91 7.94
C LEU A 281 -8.57 -14.97 8.02
N ASP A 282 -8.91 -15.44 9.22
CA ASP A 282 -10.04 -16.35 9.43
C ASP A 282 -11.34 -15.69 8.94
N TRP A 283 -11.53 -14.40 9.22
CA TRP A 283 -12.70 -13.67 8.71
C TRP A 283 -12.66 -13.47 7.18
N CYS A 284 -11.49 -13.20 6.59
CA CYS A 284 -11.33 -13.16 5.14
C CYS A 284 -11.65 -14.52 4.51
N ALA A 285 -11.28 -15.63 5.16
CA ALA A 285 -11.58 -16.99 4.75
C ALA A 285 -13.07 -17.30 4.84
N GLN A 286 -13.74 -16.88 5.93
CA GLN A 286 -15.19 -16.99 6.08
C GLN A 286 -15.93 -16.27 4.94
N CYS A 287 -15.47 -15.09 4.50
CA CYS A 287 -16.07 -14.39 3.37
C CYS A 287 -16.00 -15.21 2.07
N VAL A 288 -14.86 -15.88 1.81
CA VAL A 288 -14.69 -16.75 0.64
C VAL A 288 -15.55 -18.01 0.77
N GLU A 289 -15.55 -18.63 1.94
CA GLU A 289 -16.30 -19.86 2.21
C GLU A 289 -17.81 -19.63 2.09
N GLU A 290 -18.34 -18.60 2.73
CA GLU A 290 -19.75 -18.20 2.59
C GLU A 290 -20.10 -17.95 1.13
N ARG A 291 -19.24 -17.23 0.40
CA ARG A 291 -19.47 -16.98 -1.03
C ARG A 291 -19.47 -18.27 -1.85
N SER A 292 -18.57 -19.21 -1.58
CA SER A 292 -18.49 -20.49 -2.31
C SER A 292 -19.71 -21.40 -2.11
N ARG A 293 -20.45 -21.21 -1.00
CA ARG A 293 -21.66 -21.98 -0.69
C ARG A 293 -22.92 -21.42 -1.36
N VAL A 294 -22.86 -20.19 -1.87
CA VAL A 294 -23.99 -19.53 -2.52
C VAL A 294 -23.97 -19.81 -4.02
N GLU A 295 -24.91 -20.63 -4.47
CA GLU A 295 -25.23 -20.74 -5.90
C GLU A 295 -25.98 -19.48 -6.35
N THR A 296 -25.42 -18.77 -7.32
CA THR A 296 -26.02 -17.55 -7.85
C THR A 296 -25.61 -17.33 -9.30
N ASP A 297 -26.56 -16.88 -10.12
CA ASP A 297 -26.29 -16.43 -11.49
C ASP A 297 -25.52 -15.10 -11.52
N ARG A 298 -25.50 -14.39 -10.39
CA ARG A 298 -24.75 -13.15 -10.21
C ARG A 298 -23.26 -13.47 -10.16
N ARG A 299 -22.55 -13.05 -11.19
CA ARG A 299 -21.09 -13.01 -11.18
C ARG A 299 -20.60 -11.89 -10.26
N ASP A 300 -19.52 -12.17 -9.55
CA ASP A 300 -18.70 -11.24 -8.77
C ASP A 300 -17.22 -11.59 -8.99
N LEU A 301 -16.29 -10.85 -8.39
CA LEU A 301 -14.86 -11.15 -8.56
C LEU A 301 -14.52 -12.58 -8.13
N PHE A 302 -15.02 -13.02 -6.96
CA PHE A 302 -14.70 -14.34 -6.42
C PHE A 302 -15.30 -15.49 -7.21
N SER A 303 -16.38 -15.26 -7.96
CA SER A 303 -16.90 -16.22 -8.94
C SER A 303 -15.81 -16.65 -9.94
N TYR A 304 -15.02 -15.69 -10.45
CA TYR A 304 -13.92 -15.99 -11.38
C TYR A 304 -12.71 -16.63 -10.70
N LEU A 305 -12.42 -16.24 -9.46
CA LEU A 305 -11.27 -16.77 -8.71
C LEU A 305 -11.51 -18.20 -8.20
N ILE A 306 -12.75 -18.52 -7.80
CA ILE A 306 -13.15 -19.84 -7.26
C ILE A 306 -13.31 -20.89 -8.36
N GLU A 307 -13.81 -20.52 -9.54
CA GLU A 307 -13.96 -21.46 -10.66
C GLU A 307 -12.63 -22.03 -11.12
N GLU A 308 -11.59 -21.20 -11.18
CA GLU A 308 -10.26 -21.64 -11.59
C GLU A 308 -9.61 -22.54 -10.52
N SER A 309 -9.79 -22.23 -9.23
CA SER A 309 -9.31 -23.12 -8.16
C SER A 309 -9.90 -24.51 -8.25
N SER A 310 -11.16 -24.60 -8.69
CA SER A 310 -11.90 -25.87 -8.80
C SER A 310 -11.56 -26.66 -10.07
N SER A 311 -11.01 -26.03 -11.11
CA SER A 311 -10.81 -26.62 -12.44
C SER A 311 -9.39 -27.16 -12.71
N GLY A 312 -8.58 -27.41 -11.66
CA GLY A 312 -7.40 -28.27 -11.75
C GLY A 312 -6.05 -27.58 -12.02
N GLY A 313 -5.92 -26.28 -11.74
CA GLY A 313 -4.67 -25.55 -11.93
C GLY A 313 -3.59 -25.83 -10.87
N ASP A 314 -2.80 -26.88 -11.07
CA ASP A 314 -1.48 -27.15 -10.46
C ASP A 314 -1.35 -26.87 -8.94
N GLN A 315 -1.60 -27.92 -8.14
CA GLN A 315 -1.45 -27.95 -6.67
C GLN A 315 0.01 -27.81 -6.19
N SER A 316 1.00 -27.68 -7.09
CA SER A 316 2.43 -27.69 -6.74
C SER A 316 2.97 -26.39 -6.12
N ILE A 317 2.16 -25.34 -6.02
CA ILE A 317 2.56 -24.07 -5.39
C ILE A 317 1.58 -23.73 -4.26
N GLY A 318 1.72 -24.45 -3.14
CA GLY A 318 1.22 -24.06 -1.81
C GLY A 318 -0.24 -23.61 -1.73
N GLY A 319 -1.16 -24.56 -1.59
CA GLY A 319 -2.49 -24.37 -0.99
C GLY A 319 -3.36 -23.31 -1.67
N VAL A 320 -4.17 -23.76 -2.64
CA VAL A 320 -5.20 -22.97 -3.33
C VAL A 320 -6.13 -22.20 -2.37
N ASP A 321 -6.33 -22.70 -1.14
CA ASP A 321 -7.08 -22.00 -0.08
C ASP A 321 -6.32 -20.78 0.48
N GLY A 322 -5.00 -20.85 0.62
CA GLY A 322 -4.19 -19.76 1.17
C GLY A 322 -4.16 -18.53 0.26
N ASP A 323 -3.97 -18.73 -1.05
CA ASP A 323 -3.91 -17.63 -2.02
C ASP A 323 -5.27 -16.96 -2.21
N LEU A 324 -6.38 -17.72 -2.17
CA LEU A 324 -7.74 -17.15 -2.24
C LEU A 324 -8.07 -16.29 -1.02
N VAL A 325 -7.70 -16.74 0.18
CA VAL A 325 -7.86 -15.93 1.41
C VAL A 325 -7.04 -14.64 1.33
N ARG A 326 -5.84 -14.68 0.75
CA ARG A 326 -5.00 -13.48 0.56
C ARG A 326 -5.52 -12.54 -0.51
N ASP A 327 -6.14 -13.08 -1.54
CA ASP A 327 -6.85 -12.26 -2.52
C ASP A 327 -8.12 -11.65 -1.94
N SER A 328 -8.76 -12.31 -0.98
CA SER A 328 -9.92 -11.79 -0.24
C SER A 328 -9.49 -10.60 0.61
N GLU A 329 -8.42 -10.76 1.39
CA GLU A 329 -7.77 -9.67 2.13
C GLU A 329 -7.41 -8.50 1.20
N LEU A 330 -6.84 -8.78 0.02
CA LEU A 330 -6.48 -7.76 -0.96
C LEU A 330 -7.71 -7.03 -1.52
N ALA A 331 -8.75 -7.75 -1.94
CA ALA A 331 -9.96 -7.14 -2.48
C ALA A 331 -10.61 -6.22 -1.44
N ILE A 332 -10.79 -6.72 -0.22
CA ILE A 332 -11.42 -6.00 0.89
C ILE A 332 -10.64 -4.73 1.24
N THR A 333 -9.33 -4.80 1.38
CA THR A 333 -8.53 -3.65 1.87
C THR A 333 -8.20 -2.66 0.76
N ALA A 334 -7.58 -3.13 -0.34
CA ALA A 334 -7.05 -2.23 -1.36
C ALA A 334 -8.15 -1.55 -2.18
N GLY A 335 -9.27 -2.24 -2.43
CA GLY A 335 -10.38 -1.66 -3.18
C GLY A 335 -11.19 -0.65 -2.35
N SER A 336 -11.45 -0.96 -1.07
CA SER A 336 -12.27 -0.08 -0.21
C SER A 336 -11.54 1.20 0.19
N ASP A 337 -10.33 1.11 0.78
CA ASP A 337 -9.67 2.28 1.38
C ASP A 337 -9.23 3.31 0.34
N THR A 338 -8.80 2.87 -0.84
CA THR A 338 -8.34 3.77 -1.91
C THR A 338 -9.51 4.52 -2.57
N ALA A 339 -10.62 3.83 -2.81
CA ALA A 339 -11.86 4.42 -3.30
C ALA A 339 -12.43 5.42 -2.29
N ALA A 340 -12.57 5.01 -1.02
CA ALA A 340 -13.06 5.86 0.06
C ALA A 340 -12.24 7.16 0.17
N SER A 341 -10.91 7.05 0.21
CA SER A 341 -10.00 8.19 0.30
C SER A 341 -10.17 9.17 -0.86
N THR A 342 -10.33 8.63 -2.08
CA THR A 342 -10.49 9.45 -3.29
C THR A 342 -11.84 10.15 -3.33
N LEU A 343 -12.91 9.42 -3.01
CA LEU A 343 -14.27 9.95 -2.95
C LEU A 343 -14.41 11.04 -1.88
N ASN A 344 -13.87 10.80 -0.69
CA ASN A 344 -13.84 11.79 0.39
C ASN A 344 -13.10 13.07 -0.04
N ALA A 345 -11.94 12.93 -0.67
CA ALA A 345 -11.20 14.07 -1.19
C ALA A 345 -11.99 14.82 -2.26
N LEU A 346 -12.64 14.10 -3.18
CA LEU A 346 -13.45 14.69 -4.24
C LEU A 346 -14.61 15.50 -3.67
N PHE A 347 -15.41 14.92 -2.78
CA PHE A 347 -16.54 15.63 -2.16
C PHE A 347 -16.07 16.82 -1.31
N TYR A 348 -14.96 16.67 -0.58
CA TYR A 348 -14.34 17.79 0.14
C TYR A 348 -13.95 18.93 -0.81
N LEU A 349 -13.28 18.63 -1.93
CA LEU A 349 -12.85 19.62 -2.91
C LEU A 349 -14.05 20.32 -3.58
N LEU A 350 -15.11 19.57 -3.92
CA LEU A 350 -16.34 20.14 -4.46
C LEU A 350 -17.07 21.03 -3.44
N ALA A 351 -17.19 20.59 -2.19
CA ALA A 351 -17.82 21.37 -1.13
C ALA A 351 -17.06 22.69 -0.84
N ARG A 352 -15.73 22.69 -1.02
CA ARG A 352 -14.89 23.89 -0.90
C ARG A 352 -14.95 24.82 -2.12
N HIS A 353 -15.55 24.39 -3.22
CA HIS A 353 -15.64 25.13 -4.48
C HIS A 353 -17.07 25.07 -5.06
N PRO A 354 -18.05 25.78 -4.46
CA PRO A 354 -19.45 25.73 -4.88
C PRO A 354 -19.66 26.09 -6.36
N GLU A 355 -18.83 26.97 -6.92
CA GLU A 355 -18.85 27.35 -8.33
C GLU A 355 -18.55 26.16 -9.25
N LYS A 356 -17.62 25.29 -8.83
CA LYS A 356 -17.25 24.07 -9.57
C LYS A 356 -18.28 22.99 -9.38
N LEU A 357 -18.87 22.88 -8.19
CA LEU A 357 -20.00 21.98 -7.94
C LEU A 357 -21.20 22.34 -8.82
N ARG A 358 -21.56 23.62 -8.94
CA ARG A 358 -22.64 24.06 -9.83
C ARG A 358 -22.37 23.68 -11.29
N ARG A 359 -21.15 23.93 -11.78
CA ARG A 359 -20.75 23.56 -13.14
C ARG A 359 -20.78 22.03 -13.37
N LEU A 360 -20.40 21.25 -12.36
CA LEU A 360 -20.51 19.79 -12.42
C LEU A 360 -21.97 19.37 -12.52
N ARG A 361 -22.85 19.92 -11.68
CA ARG A 361 -24.30 19.69 -11.71
C ARG A 361 -24.87 19.97 -13.10
N GLU A 362 -24.53 21.11 -13.70
CA GLU A 362 -24.97 21.47 -15.05
C GLU A 362 -24.55 20.44 -16.12
N GLU A 363 -23.34 19.90 -16.05
CA GLU A 363 -22.89 18.85 -16.99
C GLU A 363 -23.66 17.54 -16.77
N ILE A 364 -23.85 17.13 -15.51
CA ILE A 364 -24.47 15.83 -15.20
C ILE A 364 -25.99 15.84 -15.33
N ASP A 365 -26.67 16.96 -15.07
CA ASP A 365 -28.12 17.11 -15.27
C ASP A 365 -28.50 16.84 -16.73
N SER A 366 -27.60 17.20 -17.66
CA SER A 366 -27.76 16.95 -19.10
C SER A 366 -27.30 15.56 -19.55
N ALA A 367 -26.67 14.77 -18.68
CA ALA A 367 -26.04 13.50 -19.05
C ALA A 367 -27.04 12.35 -19.19
N VAL A 368 -28.13 12.37 -18.44
CA VAL A 368 -29.19 11.35 -18.48
C VAL A 368 -30.50 12.01 -18.91
N PRO A 369 -31.03 11.72 -20.11
CA PRO A 369 -32.30 12.25 -20.55
C PRO A 369 -33.44 11.91 -19.58
N ALA A 370 -34.40 12.82 -19.43
CA ALA A 370 -35.57 12.60 -18.58
C ALA A 370 -36.27 11.27 -18.94
N GLY A 371 -36.48 10.41 -17.94
CA GLY A 371 -37.11 9.10 -18.10
C GLY A 371 -36.18 7.94 -18.46
N GLN A 372 -34.86 8.17 -18.61
CA GLN A 372 -33.88 7.09 -18.73
C GLN A 372 -33.28 6.74 -17.37
N GLU A 373 -33.02 5.45 -17.15
CA GLU A 373 -32.25 5.00 -15.99
C GLU A 373 -30.78 5.40 -16.12
N LEU A 374 -30.17 5.77 -15.00
CA LEU A 374 -28.74 6.03 -14.92
C LEU A 374 -27.96 4.79 -15.32
N CYS A 375 -27.06 4.94 -16.30
CA CYS A 375 -26.04 3.94 -16.61
C CYS A 375 -24.66 4.59 -16.65
N HIS A 376 -23.64 3.81 -16.27
CA HIS A 376 -22.24 4.20 -16.28
C HIS A 376 -21.80 4.72 -17.65
N ALA A 377 -22.27 4.09 -18.73
CA ALA A 377 -21.93 4.45 -20.10
C ALA A 377 -22.30 5.90 -20.44
N ALA A 378 -23.37 6.45 -19.85
CA ALA A 378 -23.78 7.84 -20.04
C ALA A 378 -22.82 8.84 -19.36
N LEU A 379 -22.07 8.40 -18.35
CA LEU A 379 -21.12 9.22 -17.58
C LEU A 379 -19.69 9.16 -18.12
N VAL A 380 -19.40 8.20 -19.00
CA VAL A 380 -18.09 8.07 -19.65
C VAL A 380 -17.89 9.24 -20.61
N LYS A 381 -16.66 9.80 -20.67
CA LYS A 381 -16.31 10.96 -21.52
C LYS A 381 -17.08 12.25 -21.19
N LYS A 382 -17.57 12.40 -19.95
CA LYS A 382 -18.06 13.69 -19.44
C LYS A 382 -16.86 14.52 -18.96
N PRO A 383 -16.40 15.53 -19.73
CA PRO A 383 -15.08 16.12 -19.56
C PRO A 383 -14.90 16.81 -18.20
N TYR A 384 -15.96 17.41 -17.66
CA TYR A 384 -15.88 18.11 -16.38
C TYR A 384 -15.96 17.13 -15.20
N LEU A 385 -16.84 16.12 -15.24
CA LEU A 385 -16.88 15.02 -14.27
C LEU A 385 -15.54 14.28 -14.21
N GLU A 386 -14.99 13.88 -15.36
CA GLU A 386 -13.67 13.24 -15.41
C GLU A 386 -12.56 14.19 -14.95
N GLY A 387 -12.69 15.48 -15.23
CA GLY A 387 -11.79 16.50 -14.73
C GLY A 387 -11.80 16.61 -13.20
N CYS A 388 -12.98 16.60 -12.57
CA CYS A 388 -13.12 16.61 -11.12
C CYS A 388 -12.49 15.36 -10.49
N ILE A 389 -12.70 14.18 -11.08
CA ILE A 389 -12.11 12.93 -10.58
C ILE A 389 -10.59 12.94 -10.72
N ASN A 390 -10.06 13.27 -11.91
CA ASN A 390 -8.61 13.28 -12.16
C ASN A 390 -7.90 14.34 -11.31
N GLU A 391 -8.50 15.52 -11.13
CA GLU A 391 -7.93 16.57 -10.30
C GLU A 391 -7.96 16.21 -8.81
N SER A 392 -8.98 15.49 -8.36
CA SER A 392 -9.04 14.94 -7.01
C SER A 392 -7.96 13.87 -6.79
N LEU A 393 -7.74 12.98 -7.76
CA LEU A 393 -6.64 12.00 -7.73
C LEU A 393 -5.26 12.66 -7.74
N ARG A 394 -5.12 13.81 -8.43
CA ARG A 394 -3.89 14.60 -8.50
C ARG A 394 -3.57 15.25 -7.15
N LEU A 395 -4.55 15.94 -6.57
CA LEU A 395 -4.40 16.64 -5.30
C LEU A 395 -4.43 15.68 -4.10
N CYS A 396 -5.23 14.63 -4.11
CA CYS A 396 -5.37 13.77 -2.94
C CYS A 396 -5.15 12.31 -3.34
N PRO A 397 -3.94 11.93 -3.79
CA PRO A 397 -3.67 10.55 -4.15
C PRO A 397 -3.77 9.66 -2.91
N ALA A 398 -4.49 8.54 -3.02
CA ALA A 398 -4.64 7.57 -1.94
C ALA A 398 -3.28 6.98 -1.49
N VAL A 399 -2.32 6.85 -2.42
CA VAL A 399 -0.95 6.38 -2.13
C VAL A 399 0.03 7.53 -2.30
N LEU A 400 0.26 8.27 -1.21
CA LEU A 400 1.05 9.51 -1.18
C LEU A 400 2.55 9.30 -1.46
N SER A 401 3.12 8.19 -0.98
CA SER A 401 4.56 7.89 -1.00
C SER A 401 5.10 7.43 -2.35
N GLY A 402 4.25 6.98 -3.26
CA GLY A 402 4.66 6.17 -4.41
C GLY A 402 4.71 4.68 -4.11
N LEU A 403 5.04 3.90 -5.14
CA LEU A 403 5.11 2.44 -5.07
C LEU A 403 6.57 1.98 -5.01
N GLN A 404 6.93 1.20 -4.00
CA GLN A 404 8.30 0.76 -3.80
C GLN A 404 8.74 -0.21 -4.91
N ARG A 405 9.91 0.03 -5.50
CA ARG A 405 10.57 -0.90 -6.41
C ARG A 405 12.01 -1.10 -6.00
N GLU A 406 12.60 -2.15 -6.51
CA GLU A 406 14.00 -2.48 -6.36
C GLU A 406 14.63 -2.56 -7.76
N THR A 407 15.78 -1.91 -7.93
CA THR A 407 16.53 -1.94 -9.20
C THR A 407 17.03 -3.34 -9.51
N GLY A 408 16.98 -3.74 -10.78
CA GLY A 408 17.48 -5.05 -11.22
C GLY A 408 19.00 -5.21 -11.13
N PRO A 409 19.54 -6.38 -11.54
CA PRO A 409 20.97 -6.70 -11.46
C PRO A 409 21.91 -5.74 -12.19
N GLU A 410 21.41 -5.08 -13.24
CA GLU A 410 22.16 -4.09 -14.03
C GLU A 410 22.08 -2.66 -13.45
N GLY A 411 21.32 -2.47 -12.36
CA GLY A 411 20.94 -1.15 -11.86
C GLY A 411 19.83 -0.50 -12.69
N LEU A 412 19.69 0.81 -12.55
CA LEU A 412 18.68 1.61 -13.24
C LEU A 412 19.26 2.97 -13.67
N ARG A 413 19.14 3.34 -14.95
CA ARG A 413 19.35 4.73 -15.38
C ARG A 413 18.00 5.43 -15.44
N THR A 414 17.84 6.51 -14.68
CA THR A 414 16.61 7.30 -14.66
C THR A 414 16.91 8.73 -14.23
N ALA A 415 16.12 9.71 -14.70
CA ALA A 415 16.31 11.13 -14.39
C ALA A 415 17.78 11.62 -14.58
N GLY A 416 18.49 11.10 -15.58
CA GLY A 416 19.90 11.42 -15.86
C GLY A 416 20.93 10.80 -14.92
N VAL A 417 20.53 9.99 -13.94
CA VAL A 417 21.42 9.39 -12.92
C VAL A 417 21.41 7.86 -13.04
N TYR A 418 22.55 7.24 -12.73
CA TYR A 418 22.64 5.79 -12.57
C TYR A 418 22.45 5.41 -11.09
N ILE A 419 21.50 4.53 -10.83
CA ILE A 419 21.21 3.95 -9.53
C ILE A 419 21.74 2.51 -9.53
N PRO A 420 22.64 2.13 -8.59
CA PRO A 420 23.21 0.79 -8.52
C PRO A 420 22.16 -0.32 -8.32
N PRO A 421 22.53 -1.60 -8.56
CA PRO A 421 21.66 -2.76 -8.34
C PRO A 421 21.19 -2.91 -6.88
N GLY A 422 20.03 -3.57 -6.69
CA GLY A 422 19.48 -3.86 -5.35
C GLY A 422 19.00 -2.64 -4.56
N MET A 423 18.92 -1.46 -5.18
CA MET A 423 18.51 -0.22 -4.50
C MET A 423 17.00 -0.05 -4.55
N ILE A 424 16.45 0.46 -3.44
CA ILE A 424 15.04 0.80 -3.34
C ILE A 424 14.78 2.16 -3.99
N VAL A 425 13.83 2.18 -4.92
CA VAL A 425 13.43 3.36 -5.68
C VAL A 425 11.92 3.52 -5.70
N SER A 426 11.45 4.76 -5.70
CA SER A 426 10.03 5.10 -5.88
C SER A 426 9.89 6.55 -6.32
N VAL A 427 8.83 6.86 -7.06
CA VAL A 427 8.44 8.24 -7.37
C VAL A 427 7.39 8.70 -6.34
N PRO A 428 7.64 9.75 -5.54
CA PRO A 428 6.68 10.22 -4.54
C PRO A 428 5.43 10.83 -5.20
N THR A 429 4.32 10.08 -5.20
CA THR A 429 3.07 10.46 -5.89
C THR A 429 2.58 11.86 -5.50
N TYR A 430 2.57 12.18 -4.20
CA TYR A 430 2.12 13.49 -3.71
C TYR A 430 2.95 14.63 -4.29
N THR A 431 4.28 14.48 -4.30
CA THR A 431 5.22 15.50 -4.75
C THR A 431 5.13 15.67 -6.27
N ILE A 432 5.17 14.57 -7.04
CA ILE A 432 5.21 14.68 -8.51
C ILE A 432 3.91 15.19 -9.13
N GLN A 433 2.78 14.85 -8.51
CA GLN A 433 1.46 15.36 -8.91
C GLN A 433 1.22 16.82 -8.51
N ARG A 434 2.10 17.39 -7.67
CA ARG A 434 2.08 18.81 -7.27
C ARG A 434 3.33 19.57 -7.71
N ASP A 435 4.08 19.01 -8.64
CA ASP A 435 5.22 19.71 -9.21
C ASP A 435 4.72 20.71 -10.26
N SER A 436 5.09 21.98 -10.12
CA SER A 436 4.75 23.03 -11.09
C SER A 436 5.33 22.78 -12.48
N ARG A 437 6.42 21.99 -12.59
CA ARG A 437 7.01 21.54 -13.86
C ARG A 437 6.08 20.58 -14.61
N ASN A 438 5.20 19.87 -13.90
CA ASN A 438 4.22 18.95 -14.47
C ASN A 438 2.82 19.60 -14.57
N PHE A 439 2.44 20.37 -13.56
CA PHE A 439 1.11 20.97 -13.38
C PHE A 439 1.24 22.42 -12.87
N PRO A 440 1.25 23.44 -13.75
CA PRO A 440 1.27 24.85 -13.35
C PRO A 440 0.15 25.18 -12.36
N ARG A 441 0.37 26.04 -11.36
CA ARG A 441 -0.58 26.27 -10.24
C ARG A 441 -0.94 24.94 -9.53
N PRO A 442 0.06 24.17 -9.05
CA PRO A 442 -0.14 22.78 -8.66
C PRO A 442 -1.06 22.57 -7.44
N ASP A 443 -1.22 23.56 -6.58
CA ASP A 443 -2.06 23.42 -5.37
C ASP A 443 -3.52 23.86 -5.59
N GLU A 444 -3.85 24.42 -6.76
CA GLU A 444 -5.23 24.79 -7.12
C GLU A 444 -6.00 23.60 -7.70
N PHE A 445 -7.24 23.41 -7.25
CA PHE A 445 -8.19 22.45 -7.82
C PHE A 445 -8.75 22.99 -9.13
N ILE A 446 -8.26 22.54 -10.28
CA ILE A 446 -8.73 23.01 -11.60
C ILE A 446 -9.15 21.81 -12.46
N PRO A 447 -10.44 21.38 -12.39
CA PRO A 447 -10.98 20.32 -13.24
C PRO A 447 -10.75 20.56 -14.74
N GLU A 448 -10.73 21.83 -15.17
CA GLU A 448 -10.54 22.25 -16.54
C GLU A 448 -9.19 21.83 -17.14
N ARG A 449 -8.17 21.52 -16.31
CA ARG A 449 -6.87 20.98 -16.76
C ARG A 449 -7.02 19.77 -17.66
N TRP A 450 -8.06 18.98 -17.42
CA TRP A 450 -8.32 17.72 -18.10
C TRP A 450 -9.25 17.87 -19.30
N SER A 451 -9.65 19.11 -19.62
CA SER A 451 -10.59 19.42 -20.70
C SER A 451 -10.27 20.75 -21.38
N SER A 452 -10.81 21.87 -20.89
CA SER A 452 -10.75 23.18 -21.56
C SER A 452 -9.43 23.94 -21.38
N GLN A 453 -8.56 23.52 -20.46
CA GLN A 453 -7.24 24.12 -20.18
C GLN A 453 -6.12 23.06 -20.22
N PRO A 454 -5.95 22.32 -21.33
CA PRO A 454 -4.99 21.20 -21.42
C PRO A 454 -3.52 21.65 -21.30
N GLU A 455 -3.22 22.92 -21.58
CA GLU A 455 -1.89 23.53 -21.42
C GLU A 455 -1.38 23.52 -19.98
N LEU A 456 -2.28 23.32 -19.01
CA LEU A 456 -1.95 23.19 -17.59
C LEU A 456 -1.54 21.76 -17.19
N VAL A 457 -1.39 20.86 -18.16
CA VAL A 457 -0.85 19.51 -17.99
C VAL A 457 0.36 19.37 -18.91
N ILE A 458 1.55 19.65 -18.38
CA ILE A 458 2.81 19.61 -19.15
C ILE A 458 3.23 18.15 -19.35
N HIS A 459 3.21 17.36 -18.27
CA HIS A 459 3.58 15.94 -18.28
C HIS A 459 2.43 15.09 -17.75
N LYS A 460 1.61 14.56 -18.66
CA LYS A 460 0.40 13.79 -18.30
C LYS A 460 0.72 12.52 -17.49
N GLU A 461 1.86 11.90 -17.78
CA GLU A 461 2.38 10.73 -17.08
C GLU A 461 2.61 10.97 -15.58
N ALA A 462 2.79 12.23 -15.15
CA ALA A 462 2.93 12.58 -13.74
C ALA A 462 1.66 12.27 -12.92
N LEU A 463 0.48 12.22 -13.55
CA LEU A 463 -0.72 11.66 -12.93
C LEU A 463 -0.66 10.13 -12.98
N ASN A 464 -0.13 9.53 -11.92
CA ASN A 464 0.11 8.09 -11.84
C ASN A 464 -0.67 7.39 -10.71
N ALA A 465 -1.87 7.88 -10.40
CA ALA A 465 -2.69 7.37 -9.30
C ALA A 465 -3.01 5.85 -9.38
N PHE A 466 -3.02 5.28 -10.60
CA PHE A 466 -3.28 3.86 -10.84
C PHE A 466 -2.04 3.05 -11.24
N SER A 467 -0.84 3.64 -11.17
CA SER A 467 0.40 3.03 -11.69
C SER A 467 0.34 2.70 -13.20
N SER A 468 1.46 2.25 -13.75
CA SER A 468 1.59 1.74 -15.11
C SER A 468 2.22 0.35 -15.15
N GLY A 469 2.32 -0.22 -16.36
CA GLY A 469 3.08 -1.45 -16.63
C GLY A 469 2.50 -2.71 -16.01
N THR A 470 3.38 -3.70 -15.78
CA THR A 470 3.05 -5.04 -15.26
C THR A 470 2.28 -5.00 -13.94
N TYR A 471 2.51 -3.97 -13.12
CA TYR A 471 1.93 -3.81 -11.79
C TYR A 471 0.90 -2.67 -11.74
N SER A 472 0.33 -2.27 -12.88
CA SER A 472 -0.78 -1.30 -12.93
C SER A 472 -1.97 -1.79 -12.08
N CYS A 473 -2.78 -0.86 -11.56
CA CYS A 473 -3.95 -1.20 -10.74
C CYS A 473 -4.95 -2.08 -11.52
N ALA A 474 -5.26 -3.27 -11.00
CA ALA A 474 -6.26 -4.16 -11.59
C ALA A 474 -7.69 -3.56 -11.48
N GLY A 475 -7.98 -2.88 -10.37
CA GLY A 475 -9.29 -2.32 -10.07
C GLY A 475 -9.62 -0.99 -10.74
N LYS A 476 -8.74 -0.43 -11.59
CA LYS A 476 -8.91 0.92 -12.17
C LYS A 476 -10.27 1.12 -12.82
N ALA A 477 -10.71 0.15 -13.64
CA ALA A 477 -11.96 0.27 -14.38
C ALA A 477 -13.19 0.26 -13.44
N PHE A 478 -13.19 -0.59 -12.42
CA PHE A 478 -14.23 -0.63 -11.39
C PHE A 478 -14.25 0.66 -10.56
N ALA A 479 -13.09 1.12 -10.06
CA ALA A 479 -13.00 2.34 -9.26
C ALA A 479 -13.49 3.57 -10.04
N MET A 480 -13.18 3.68 -11.33
CA MET A 480 -13.70 4.76 -12.19
C MET A 480 -15.20 4.64 -12.47
N MET A 481 -15.79 3.44 -12.40
CA MET A 481 -17.24 3.24 -12.48
C MET A 481 -17.92 3.71 -11.20
N GLU A 482 -17.43 3.23 -10.06
CA GLU A 482 -17.89 3.62 -8.73
C GLU A 482 -17.83 5.13 -8.50
N MET A 483 -16.69 5.77 -8.77
CA MET A 483 -16.56 7.22 -8.62
C MET A 483 -17.53 8.00 -9.48
N ARG A 484 -17.72 7.62 -10.75
CA ARG A 484 -18.65 8.33 -11.65
C ARG A 484 -20.09 8.18 -11.19
N LEU A 485 -20.51 6.96 -10.86
CA LEU A 485 -21.88 6.66 -10.43
C LEU A 485 -22.22 7.36 -9.12
N LEU A 486 -21.34 7.29 -8.11
CA LEU A 486 -21.59 7.91 -6.81
C LEU A 486 -21.62 9.44 -6.92
N VAL A 487 -20.65 10.04 -7.62
CA VAL A 487 -20.61 11.50 -7.79
C VAL A 487 -21.84 12.00 -8.51
N PHE A 488 -22.28 11.30 -9.56
CA PHE A 488 -23.53 11.64 -10.24
C PHE A 488 -24.72 11.59 -9.27
N THR A 489 -24.84 10.51 -8.53
CA THR A 489 -26.01 10.24 -7.67
C THR A 489 -26.11 11.18 -6.46
N ILE A 490 -24.98 11.65 -5.93
CA ILE A 490 -24.94 12.60 -4.79
C ILE A 490 -25.07 14.06 -5.24
N VAL A 491 -24.55 14.42 -6.41
CA VAL A 491 -24.52 15.83 -6.85
C VAL A 491 -25.84 16.27 -7.47
N LEU A 492 -26.53 15.36 -8.17
CA LEU A 492 -27.89 15.55 -8.66
C LEU A 492 -28.84 15.70 -7.46
#